data_AF-K1RWR2-F1
#
_entry.id   AF-K1RWR2-F1
#
_cell.length_a   1.000
_cell.length_b   1.000
_cell.length_c   1.000
_cell.angle_alpha   90.00
_cell.angle_beta   90.00
_cell.angle_gamma   90.00
#
_symmetry.space_group_name_H-M   'P 1'
#
loop_
_entity.id
_entity.type
_entity.pdbx_description
1 polymer ?
#
loop_
_entity_poly.entity_id
_entity_poly.type
_entity_poly.pdbx_seq_one_letter_code
_entity_poly.pdbx_strand_id
1 'polypeptide(L)' 'MIAHDGKKQDMLKWCMDNKEILQQHNLSGTGTTARMIADHVGLKIKGYNSGPLGGDQQIGAKIVEGFK' A
#
# COMPACT_ATOMS: atom_id res chain seq x y z
N MET A 1 2.34 -2.10 1.14
CA MET A 1 2.59 -0.69 0.78
C MET A 1 2.32 0.21 1.97
N ILE A 2 3.37 0.55 2.72
CA ILE A 2 3.29 1.42 3.90
C ILE A 2 4.33 2.52 3.71
N ALA A 3 3.94 3.78 3.91
CA ALA A 3 4.84 4.92 3.80
C ALA A 3 4.39 6.05 4.72
N HIS A 4 5.32 6.65 5.45
CA HIS A 4 5.12 7.92 6.14
C HIS A 4 5.00 9.07 5.14
N ASP A 5 4.45 10.21 5.57
CA ASP A 5 4.14 11.36 4.70
C ASP A 5 5.33 11.80 3.85
N GLY A 6 6.51 11.94 4.46
CA GLY A 6 7.75 12.33 3.76
C GLY A 6 8.28 11.30 2.75
N LYS A 7 7.66 10.12 2.63
CA LYS A 7 8.05 9.03 1.72
C LYS A 7 6.99 8.66 0.71
N LYS A 8 5.83 9.32 0.71
CA LYS A 8 4.75 8.98 -0.24
C LYS A 8 5.10 9.30 -1.69
N GLN A 9 5.84 10.38 -1.92
CA GLN A 9 6.29 10.72 -3.28
C GLN A 9 7.30 9.69 -3.80
N ASP A 10 8.29 9.32 -2.98
CA ASP A 10 9.24 8.25 -3.31
C ASP A 10 8.51 6.92 -3.60
N MET A 11 7.50 6.58 -2.77
CA MET A 11 6.68 5.38 -2.94
C MET A 11 5.89 5.42 -4.26
N LEU A 12 5.27 6.54 -4.60
CA LEU A 12 4.54 6.70 -5.87
C LEU A 12 5.48 6.54 -7.06
N LYS A 13 6.64 7.19 -7.02
CA LYS A 13 7.64 7.07 -8.08
C LYS A 13 8.07 5.60 -8.25
N TRP A 14 8.41 4.93 -7.16
CA TRP A 14 8.78 3.51 -7.21
C TRP A 14 7.64 2.64 -7.77
N CYS A 15 6.39 2.91 -7.41
CA CYS A 15 5.24 2.18 -7.94
C CYS A 15 5.04 2.40 -9.44
N MET A 16 5.26 3.62 -9.94
CA MET A 16 5.20 3.92 -11.38
C MET A 16 6.30 3.18 -12.14
N ASP A 17 7.54 3.26 -11.64
CA ASP A 17 8.71 2.63 -12.27
C ASP A 17 8.58 1.09 -12.30
N ASN A 18 7.81 0.49 -11.39
CA ASN A 18 7.62 -0.97 -11.27
C ASN A 18 6.19 -1.44 -11.58
N LYS A 19 5.37 -0.59 -12.22
CA LYS A 19 3.93 -0.81 -12.38
C LYS A 19 3.60 -2.17 -13.02
N GLU A 20 4.35 -2.56 -14.05
CA GLU A 20 4.10 -3.78 -14.81
C GLU A 20 4.25 -5.06 -13.98
N ILE A 21 5.15 -5.04 -12.99
CA ILE A 21 5.37 -6.13 -12.05
C ILE A 21 4.29 -6.08 -10.98
N LEU A 22 4.08 -4.90 -10.38
CA LEU A 22 3.18 -4.72 -9.25
C LEU A 22 1.72 -5.07 -9.57
N GLN A 23 1.27 -4.83 -10.80
CA GLN A 23 -0.10 -5.18 -11.22
C GLN A 23 -0.37 -6.70 -11.24
N GLN A 24 0.67 -7.53 -11.20
CA GLN A 24 0.54 -9.00 -11.17
C GLN A 24 0.33 -9.55 -9.75
N HIS A 25 0.36 -8.68 -8.74
CA HIS A 25 0.29 -9.07 -7.33
C HIS A 25 -0.96 -8.51 -6.63
N ASN A 26 -1.38 -9.19 -5.57
CA ASN A 26 -2.42 -8.70 -4.67
C ASN A 26 -1.81 -7.69 -3.68
N LEU A 27 -1.87 -6.41 -4.05
CA LEU A 27 -1.28 -5.35 -3.24
C LEU A 27 -2.17 -5.00 -2.04
N SER A 28 -1.52 -4.69 -0.92
CA SER A 28 -2.14 -4.21 0.32
C SER A 28 -1.40 -2.99 0.84
N GLY A 29 -2.08 -1.99 1.38
CA GLY A 29 -1.44 -0.81 1.95
C GLY A 29 -2.30 -0.01 2.93
N THR A 30 -1.71 0.97 3.60
CA THR A 30 -2.38 1.74 4.67
C THR A 30 -2.82 3.12 4.21
N GLY A 31 -3.98 3.55 4.71
CA GLY A 31 -4.48 4.92 4.66
C GLY A 31 -4.31 5.63 3.32
N THR A 32 -3.79 6.86 3.39
CA THR A 32 -3.60 7.72 2.20
C THR A 32 -2.54 7.19 1.24
N THR A 33 -1.60 6.35 1.68
CA THR A 33 -0.62 5.72 0.79
C THR A 33 -1.31 4.78 -0.20
N ALA A 34 -2.21 3.91 0.27
CA ALA A 34 -2.95 3.02 -0.62
C ALA A 34 -3.84 3.78 -1.61
N ARG A 35 -4.52 4.83 -1.13
CA ARG A 35 -5.36 5.68 -1.98
C ARG A 35 -4.55 6.42 -3.04
N MET A 36 -3.43 7.03 -2.68
CA MET A 36 -2.57 7.71 -3.64
C MET A 36 -2.05 6.75 -4.72
N ILE A 37 -1.67 5.53 -4.36
CA ILE A 37 -1.23 4.51 -5.33
C ILE A 37 -2.36 4.14 -6.29
N ALA A 38 -3.57 3.91 -5.78
CA ALA A 38 -4.74 3.64 -6.64
C ALA A 38 -5.02 4.80 -7.59
N ASP A 39 -5.07 6.02 -7.07
CA ASP A 39 -5.50 7.21 -7.82
C ASP A 39 -4.45 7.66 -8.86
N HIS A 40 -3.15 7.62 -8.52
CA HIS A 40 -2.08 8.20 -9.35
C HIS A 40 -1.35 7.16 -10.20
N VAL A 41 -1.24 5.92 -9.73
CA VAL A 41 -0.52 4.84 -10.43
C VAL A 41 -1.51 3.93 -11.17
N GLY A 42 -2.76 3.86 -10.71
CA GLY A 42 -3.78 2.97 -11.27
C GLY A 42 -3.60 1.51 -10.87
N LEU A 43 -2.89 1.24 -9.77
CA LEU A 43 -2.70 -0.12 -9.26
C LEU A 43 -3.89 -0.53 -8.38
N LYS A 44 -4.38 -1.77 -8.57
CA LYS A 44 -5.38 -2.35 -7.69
C LYS A 44 -4.73 -2.70 -6.35
N ILE A 45 -5.15 -2.02 -5.29
CA ILE A 45 -4.58 -2.17 -3.95
C ILE A 45 -5.67 -2.17 -2.88
N LYS A 46 -5.59 -3.13 -1.95
CA LYS A 46 -6.48 -3.17 -0.78
C LYS A 46 -6.00 -2.17 0.28
N GLY A 47 -6.87 -1.22 0.61
CA GLY A 47 -6.63 -0.24 1.68
C GLY A 47 -6.98 -0.79 3.07
N TYR A 48 -6.09 -0.53 4.03
CA TYR A 48 -6.31 -0.66 5.47
C TYR A 48 -6.32 0.73 6.11
N ASN A 49 -6.59 0.82 7.42
CA ASN A 49 -6.52 2.10 8.14
C ASN A 49 -5.13 2.74 8.02
N SER A 50 -5.02 4.03 8.35
CA SER A 50 -3.70 4.64 8.50
C SER A 50 -2.95 4.01 9.69
N GLY A 51 -1.62 4.07 9.69
CA GLY A 51 -0.81 3.59 10.81
C GLY A 51 -1.27 4.10 12.18
N PRO A 52 -1.50 5.42 12.36
CA PRO A 52 -2.03 5.99 13.61
C PRO A 52 -3.41 5.46 14.03
N LEU A 53 -4.22 4.95 13.09
CA LEU A 53 -5.53 4.35 13.34
C LEU A 53 -5.47 2.81 13.39
N GLY A 54 -4.28 2.24 13.62
CA GLY A 54 -4.08 0.80 13.78
C GLY A 54 -3.88 0.02 12.48
N GLY A 55 -3.72 0.69 11.33
CA GLY A 55 -3.49 0.03 10.04
C GLY A 55 -2.25 -0.88 10.03
N ASP A 56 -1.20 -0.47 10.73
CA ASP A 56 0.03 -1.27 10.82
C ASP A 56 -0.20 -2.57 11.60
N GLN A 57 -1.05 -2.53 12.64
CA GLN A 57 -1.45 -3.72 13.39
C GLN A 57 -2.35 -4.63 12.55
N GLN A 58 -3.26 -4.08 11.74
CA GLN A 58 -4.09 -4.86 10.82
C GLN A 58 -3.23 -5.64 9.81
N ILE A 59 -2.19 -4.99 9.27
CA ILE A 59 -1.23 -5.66 8.39
C ILE A 59 -0.41 -6.70 9.15
N GLY A 60 0.08 -6.37 10.36
CA GLY A 60 0.78 -7.31 11.23
C GLY A 60 -0.02 -8.59 11.49
N ALA A 61 -1.31 -8.45 11.82
CA ALA A 61 -2.21 -9.59 12.00
C ALA A 61 -2.33 -10.43 10.71
N LYS A 62 -2.44 -9.79 9.54
CA LYS A 62 -2.51 -10.49 8.26
C LYS A 62 -1.22 -11.21 7.86
N ILE A 63 -0.07 -10.73 8.31
CA ILE A 63 1.20 -11.44 8.12
C ILE A 63 1.16 -12.80 8.87
N VAL A 64 0.59 -12.83 10.07
CA VAL A 64 0.47 -14.05 10.89
C VAL A 64 -0.61 -14.99 10.36
N GLU A 65 -1.79 -14.45 10.02
CA GLU A 65 -2.93 -15.23 9.53
C GLU A 65 -2.77 -15.71 8.08
N GLY A 66 -1.86 -15.07 7.33
CA GLY A 66 -1.73 -15.21 5.89
C GLY A 66 -2.68 -14.29 5.10
N PHE A 67 -2.20 -13.84 3.95
CA PHE A 67 -3.03 -13.19 2.94
C PHE A 67 -3.67 -14.30 2.09
N LYS A 68 -4.89 -14.68 2.46
CA LYS A 68 -5.75 -15.56 1.64
C LYS A 68 -6.25 -14.82 0.40
#